data_AF-A0A660UX93-F1
#
_entry.id   AF-A0A660UX93-F1
#
_cell.length_a   1.000
_cell.length_b   1.000
_cell.length_c   1.000
_cell.angle_alpha   90.00
_cell.angle_beta   90.00
_cell.angle_gamma   90.00
#
_symmetry.space_group_name_H-M   'P 1'
#
loop_
_entity.id
_entity.type
_entity.pdbx_description
1 polymer ?
#
loop_
_entity_poly.entity_id
_entity_poly.type
_entity_poly.pdbx_seq_one_letter_code
_entity_poly.pdbx_strand_id
1 'polypeptide(L)'
;MYAKQNTAVEIVLERALISSLDGTTPASSLVIGDITAAIYKGPTRTALTLTGSGQANEITEKSDGYAAIKLTAANTDTLGPMLVSLRDDDVFLAASERIMVMAANVYDSLFGSDKLQVDTREVSGTAQTANDNGADINAILADTNELQGNQSNWLTATGFSTHNAAAVWSVGTRTLTSFGSLVADIATSVWSAVSRTLTAGTKDSEINAIKAKTDRLNFDGDDVKATLDGESVTTDAASRTASKADVSGLATQASVDLIPKKPSKPEF
;
A
#
# COMPACT_ATOMS: atom_id res chain seq x y z
N MET A 1 -23.07 0.57 -65.79
CA MET A 1 -23.70 1.46 -64.78
C MET A 1 -24.09 0.78 -63.44
N TYR A 2 -24.24 1.53 -62.34
CA TYR A 2 -24.73 1.05 -61.02
C TYR A 2 -26.06 1.73 -60.63
N ALA A 3 -26.97 1.00 -59.97
CA ALA A 3 -28.22 1.52 -59.43
C ALA A 3 -28.47 1.04 -58.00
N LYS A 4 -29.15 1.88 -57.21
CA LYS A 4 -29.57 1.56 -55.85
C LYS A 4 -30.82 0.67 -55.86
N GLN A 5 -30.80 -0.41 -55.08
CA GLN A 5 -31.94 -1.31 -54.93
C GLN A 5 -33.21 -0.56 -54.46
N ASN A 6 -34.39 -0.99 -54.95
CA ASN A 6 -35.71 -0.49 -54.56
C ASN A 6 -35.86 1.05 -54.68
N THR A 7 -35.11 1.68 -55.57
CA THR A 7 -35.07 3.13 -55.72
C THR A 7 -35.28 3.50 -57.19
N ALA A 8 -36.13 4.50 -57.46
CA ALA A 8 -36.32 5.01 -58.81
C ALA A 8 -35.03 5.68 -59.29
N VAL A 9 -34.68 5.47 -60.55
CA VAL A 9 -33.43 5.97 -61.14
C VAL A 9 -33.66 6.41 -62.58
N GLU A 10 -33.11 7.56 -62.95
CA GLU A 10 -33.03 7.99 -64.35
C GLU A 10 -31.62 7.70 -64.88
N ILE A 11 -31.57 7.01 -66.01
CA ILE A 11 -30.36 6.45 -66.57
C ILE A 11 -30.25 6.89 -68.02
N VAL A 12 -29.18 7.61 -68.37
CA VAL A 12 -28.83 7.84 -69.78
C VAL A 12 -28.19 6.56 -70.33
N LEU A 13 -28.66 6.09 -71.47
CA LEU A 13 -28.06 4.94 -72.16
C LEU A 13 -26.60 5.25 -72.49
N GLU A 14 -25.69 4.29 -72.27
CA GLU A 14 -24.25 4.49 -72.53
C GLU A 14 -23.95 4.63 -74.03
N ARG A 15 -24.92 4.27 -74.90
CA ARG A 15 -24.82 4.35 -76.36
C ARG A 15 -26.04 5.07 -76.94
N ALA A 16 -25.81 5.90 -77.95
CA ALA A 16 -26.86 6.47 -78.76
C ALA A 16 -27.68 5.36 -79.44
N LEU A 17 -28.99 5.59 -79.55
CA LEU A 17 -29.86 4.79 -80.39
C LEU A 17 -29.53 5.11 -81.84
N ILE A 18 -29.21 4.07 -82.61
CA ILE A 18 -28.80 4.19 -84.01
C ILE A 18 -29.98 3.84 -84.89
N SER A 19 -30.24 4.65 -85.90
CA SER A 19 -31.35 4.47 -86.83
C SER A 19 -31.31 3.09 -87.47
N SER A 20 -32.46 2.41 -87.53
CA SER A 20 -32.61 1.14 -88.25
C SER A 20 -32.57 1.32 -89.77
N LEU A 21 -32.73 2.55 -90.26
CA LEU A 21 -32.76 2.87 -91.70
C LEU A 21 -31.35 2.79 -92.33
N ASP A 22 -30.34 3.31 -91.64
CA ASP A 22 -28.97 3.40 -92.17
C ASP A 22 -27.90 2.76 -91.27
N GLY A 23 -28.27 2.34 -90.05
CA GLY A 23 -27.37 1.71 -89.09
C GLY A 23 -26.19 2.58 -88.64
N THR A 24 -26.22 3.89 -88.90
CA THR A 24 -25.08 4.79 -88.65
C THR A 24 -25.49 6.12 -88.03
N THR A 25 -26.64 6.69 -88.40
CA THR A 25 -27.08 7.98 -87.84
C THR A 25 -27.82 7.80 -86.52
N PRO A 26 -27.80 8.84 -85.66
CA PRO A 26 -28.70 8.91 -84.51
C PRO A 26 -30.16 8.70 -84.92
N ALA A 27 -30.86 7.82 -84.21
CA ALA A 27 -32.30 7.72 -84.31
C ALA A 27 -32.94 9.05 -83.86
N SER A 28 -34.06 9.41 -84.48
CA SER A 28 -34.78 10.64 -84.19
C SER A 28 -36.28 10.34 -84.15
N SER A 29 -37.07 11.19 -83.48
CA SER A 29 -38.53 11.06 -83.43
C SER A 29 -39.01 9.77 -82.75
N LEU A 30 -38.51 9.49 -81.55
CA LEU A 30 -38.94 8.32 -80.78
C LEU A 30 -40.44 8.39 -80.45
N VAL A 31 -41.21 7.35 -80.81
CA VAL A 31 -42.64 7.23 -80.48
C VAL A 31 -42.82 6.15 -79.42
N ILE A 32 -43.19 6.56 -78.20
CA ILE A 32 -43.25 5.66 -77.03
C ILE A 32 -44.13 4.41 -77.25
N GLY A 33 -45.21 4.54 -78.03
CA GLY A 33 -46.14 3.44 -78.31
C GLY A 33 -45.58 2.32 -79.17
N ASP A 34 -44.53 2.59 -79.96
CA ASP A 34 -43.94 1.65 -80.90
C ASP A 34 -42.70 0.95 -80.32
N ILE A 35 -42.15 1.52 -79.24
CA ILE A 35 -40.97 0.99 -78.55
C ILE A 35 -41.36 -0.19 -77.66
N THR A 36 -40.87 -1.37 -78.02
CA THR A 36 -40.91 -2.55 -77.15
C THR A 36 -39.74 -2.51 -76.18
N ALA A 37 -40.05 -2.29 -74.90
CA ALA A 37 -39.07 -2.35 -73.82
C ALA A 37 -39.24 -3.58 -72.92
N ALA A 38 -38.13 -4.10 -72.43
CA ALA A 38 -38.12 -5.15 -71.42
C ALA A 38 -36.92 -4.98 -70.49
N ILE A 39 -37.09 -5.46 -69.26
CA ILE A 39 -35.99 -5.63 -68.31
C ILE A 39 -35.74 -7.11 -68.09
N TYR A 40 -34.48 -7.49 -67.99
CA TYR A 40 -34.04 -8.82 -67.60
C TYR A 40 -33.39 -8.73 -66.23
N LYS A 41 -33.98 -9.40 -65.24
CA LYS A 41 -33.43 -9.54 -63.89
C LYS A 41 -32.90 -10.96 -63.74
N GLY A 42 -31.59 -11.13 -63.93
CA GLY A 42 -31.01 -12.46 -64.16
C GLY A 42 -31.67 -13.13 -65.39
N PRO A 43 -32.20 -14.37 -65.28
CA PRO A 43 -32.84 -15.06 -66.40
C PRO A 43 -34.30 -14.60 -66.68
N THR A 44 -34.90 -13.79 -65.81
CA THR A 44 -36.33 -13.44 -65.89
C THR A 44 -36.53 -12.20 -66.74
N ARG A 45 -37.28 -12.33 -67.84
CA ARG A 45 -37.75 -11.21 -68.67
C ARG A 45 -39.05 -10.64 -68.12
N THR A 46 -39.13 -9.33 -68.01
CA THR A 46 -40.36 -8.60 -67.70
C THR A 46 -40.57 -7.52 -68.76
N ALA A 47 -41.74 -7.51 -69.40
CA ALA A 47 -42.10 -6.44 -70.30
C ALA A 47 -42.20 -5.12 -69.51
N LEU A 48 -41.61 -4.07 -70.05
CA LEU A 48 -41.65 -2.74 -69.45
C LEU A 48 -42.62 -1.89 -70.26
N THR A 49 -43.78 -1.59 -69.70
CA THR A 49 -44.72 -0.65 -70.31
C THR A 49 -44.14 0.75 -70.15
N LEU A 50 -43.71 1.35 -71.26
CA LEU A 50 -43.20 2.70 -71.26
C LEU A 50 -44.35 3.71 -71.18
N THR A 51 -44.11 4.81 -70.48
CA THR A 51 -45.07 5.92 -70.37
C THR A 51 -44.41 7.26 -70.73
N GLY A 52 -45.23 8.29 -70.95
CA GLY A 52 -44.78 9.64 -71.29
C GLY A 52 -44.27 10.47 -70.12
N SER A 53 -43.74 11.66 -70.46
CA SER A 53 -43.10 12.65 -69.58
C SER A 53 -43.65 12.71 -68.14
N GLY A 54 -42.78 12.40 -67.18
CA GLY A 54 -43.00 12.58 -65.74
C GLY A 54 -43.51 11.35 -64.98
N GLN A 55 -43.74 10.23 -65.67
CA GLN A 55 -44.40 9.06 -65.11
C GLN A 55 -43.44 7.87 -64.86
N ALA A 56 -44.00 6.75 -64.38
CA ALA A 56 -43.26 5.51 -64.14
C ALA A 56 -42.82 4.85 -65.45
N ASN A 57 -41.57 4.36 -65.51
CA ASN A 57 -41.03 3.66 -66.70
C ASN A 57 -41.03 4.57 -67.94
N GLU A 58 -40.28 5.66 -67.88
CA GLU A 58 -40.27 6.68 -68.95
C GLU A 58 -39.05 6.49 -69.86
N ILE A 59 -39.21 6.76 -71.15
CA ILE A 59 -38.08 7.02 -72.05
C ILE A 59 -38.12 8.47 -72.53
N THR A 60 -36.98 9.15 -72.46
CA THR A 60 -36.84 10.56 -72.84
C THR A 60 -35.69 10.69 -73.83
N GLU A 61 -35.96 11.20 -75.02
CA GLU A 61 -34.92 11.54 -76.00
C GLU A 61 -34.01 12.64 -75.44
N LYS A 62 -32.69 12.49 -75.63
CA LYS A 62 -31.65 13.48 -75.37
C LYS A 62 -31.01 13.84 -76.73
N SER A 63 -30.12 14.83 -76.73
CA SER A 63 -29.42 15.23 -77.96
C SER A 63 -28.55 14.09 -78.53
N ASP A 64 -28.27 14.15 -79.82
CA ASP A 64 -27.35 13.25 -80.54
C ASP A 64 -27.74 11.76 -80.50
N GLY A 65 -29.04 11.46 -80.42
CA GLY A 65 -29.59 10.09 -80.41
C GLY A 65 -29.45 9.37 -79.08
N TYR A 66 -28.91 10.02 -78.04
CA TYR A 66 -28.97 9.47 -76.70
C TYR A 66 -30.40 9.50 -76.20
N ALA A 67 -30.75 8.53 -75.36
CA ALA A 67 -32.01 8.55 -74.64
C ALA A 67 -31.74 8.25 -73.17
N ALA A 68 -32.61 8.73 -72.29
CA ALA A 68 -32.64 8.30 -70.91
C ALA A 68 -33.86 7.41 -70.67
N ILE A 69 -33.68 6.39 -69.83
CA ILE A 69 -34.75 5.58 -69.30
C ILE A 69 -34.87 5.82 -67.80
N LYS A 70 -36.08 6.14 -67.35
CA LYS A 70 -36.44 6.28 -65.95
C LYS A 70 -37.09 4.98 -65.48
N LEU A 71 -36.42 4.28 -64.58
CA LEU A 71 -36.91 3.06 -63.96
C LEU A 71 -37.53 3.35 -62.61
N THR A 72 -38.57 2.61 -62.26
CA THR A 72 -39.21 2.68 -60.93
C THR A 72 -38.47 1.84 -59.89
N ALA A 73 -38.79 2.06 -58.62
CA ALA A 73 -38.31 1.23 -57.51
C ALA A 73 -38.62 -0.27 -57.70
N ALA A 74 -39.77 -0.61 -58.30
CA ALA A 74 -40.13 -2.01 -58.58
C ALA A 74 -39.29 -2.61 -59.72
N ASN A 75 -38.69 -1.80 -60.60
CA ASN A 75 -37.77 -2.33 -61.61
C ASN A 75 -36.38 -2.61 -61.02
N THR A 76 -35.96 -1.87 -60.00
CA THR A 76 -34.66 -2.01 -59.33
C THR A 76 -34.74 -2.82 -58.03
N ASP A 77 -35.80 -3.61 -57.82
CA ASP A 77 -36.03 -4.33 -56.57
C ASP A 77 -35.19 -5.63 -56.40
N THR A 78 -34.50 -6.03 -57.46
CA THR A 78 -33.76 -7.30 -57.52
C THR A 78 -32.27 -7.02 -57.61
N LEU A 79 -31.50 -7.53 -56.64
CA LEU A 79 -30.05 -7.41 -56.61
C LEU A 79 -29.39 -8.18 -57.76
N GLY A 80 -28.25 -7.65 -58.20
CA GLY A 80 -27.44 -8.29 -59.23
C GLY A 80 -27.60 -7.65 -60.61
N PRO A 81 -27.13 -8.34 -61.67
CA PRO A 81 -27.07 -7.77 -63.00
C PRO A 81 -28.46 -7.71 -63.61
N MET A 82 -28.77 -6.53 -64.16
CA MET A 82 -29.97 -6.24 -64.91
C MET A 82 -29.60 -5.79 -66.33
N LEU A 83 -30.41 -6.17 -67.31
CA LEU A 83 -30.32 -5.66 -68.67
C LEU A 83 -31.63 -4.95 -69.04
N VAL A 84 -31.55 -3.72 -69.50
CA VAL A 84 -32.65 -3.05 -70.19
C VAL A 84 -32.50 -3.35 -71.67
N SER A 85 -33.56 -3.80 -72.33
CA SER A 85 -33.62 -4.03 -73.77
C SER A 85 -34.68 -3.12 -74.38
N LEU A 86 -34.31 -2.45 -75.45
CA LEU A 86 -35.17 -1.58 -76.24
C LEU A 86 -35.14 -2.06 -77.68
N ARG A 87 -36.31 -2.19 -78.29
CA ARG A 87 -36.46 -2.50 -79.71
C ARG A 87 -37.60 -1.66 -80.27
N ASP A 88 -37.35 -1.09 -81.42
CA ASP A 88 -38.35 -0.50 -82.28
C ASP A 88 -38.11 -1.10 -83.66
N ASP A 89 -39.16 -1.53 -84.35
CA ASP A 89 -39.00 -2.28 -85.60
C ASP A 89 -38.64 -1.35 -86.77
N ASP A 90 -38.95 -0.05 -86.64
CA ASP A 90 -38.88 0.93 -87.73
C ASP A 90 -37.99 2.14 -87.42
N VAL A 91 -37.70 2.44 -86.14
CA VAL A 91 -36.95 3.66 -85.77
C VAL A 91 -35.47 3.40 -85.48
N PHE A 92 -35.13 2.39 -84.66
CA PHE A 92 -33.76 2.17 -84.21
C PHE A 92 -33.37 0.69 -84.08
N LEU A 93 -32.08 0.40 -84.31
CA LEU A 93 -31.52 -0.93 -84.09
C LEU A 93 -31.60 -1.32 -82.61
N ALA A 94 -31.91 -2.58 -82.33
CA ALA A 94 -32.08 -3.08 -80.97
C ALA A 94 -30.92 -2.65 -80.04
N ALA A 95 -31.28 -1.99 -78.95
CA ALA A 95 -30.35 -1.42 -77.99
C ALA A 95 -30.51 -2.11 -76.63
N SER A 96 -29.41 -2.17 -75.88
CA SER A 96 -29.44 -2.74 -74.55
C SER A 96 -28.44 -2.09 -73.61
N GLU A 97 -28.83 -1.94 -72.35
CA GLU A 97 -28.01 -1.31 -71.31
C GLU A 97 -27.87 -2.24 -70.09
N ARG A 98 -26.65 -2.35 -69.55
CA ARG A 98 -26.36 -3.24 -68.41
C ARG A 98 -26.20 -2.44 -67.13
N ILE A 99 -27.00 -2.79 -66.13
CA ILE A 99 -27.05 -2.10 -64.85
C ILE A 99 -26.80 -3.12 -63.73
N MET A 100 -25.89 -2.78 -62.82
CA MET A 100 -25.68 -3.52 -61.58
C MET A 100 -26.55 -2.93 -60.48
N VAL A 101 -27.59 -3.65 -60.05
CA VAL A 101 -28.39 -3.25 -58.89
C VAL A 101 -27.67 -3.71 -57.62
N MET A 102 -27.24 -2.74 -56.81
CA MET A 102 -26.52 -2.97 -55.56
C MET A 102 -27.46 -2.79 -54.36
N ALA A 103 -27.16 -3.49 -53.27
CA ALA A 103 -27.86 -3.29 -52.01
C ALA A 103 -27.78 -1.83 -51.58
N ALA A 104 -28.88 -1.30 -51.04
CA ALA A 104 -29.00 0.12 -50.75
C ALA A 104 -27.84 0.65 -49.89
N ASN A 105 -27.51 -0.06 -48.80
CA ASN A 105 -26.40 0.25 -47.91
C ASN A 105 -25.03 0.24 -48.61
N VAL A 106 -24.79 -0.69 -49.54
CA VAL A 106 -23.53 -0.77 -50.28
C VAL A 106 -23.42 0.38 -51.28
N TYR A 107 -24.51 0.69 -51.99
CA TYR A 107 -24.55 1.82 -52.93
C TYR A 107 -24.29 3.14 -52.20
N ASP A 108 -24.99 3.38 -51.08
CA ASP A 108 -24.84 4.59 -50.28
C ASP A 108 -23.43 4.73 -49.70
N SER A 109 -22.76 3.61 -49.40
CA SER A 109 -21.38 3.60 -48.90
C SER A 109 -20.32 3.92 -49.97
N LEU A 110 -20.60 3.61 -51.25
CA LEU A 110 -19.64 3.78 -52.35
C LEU A 110 -19.82 5.10 -53.09
N PHE A 111 -21.07 5.52 -53.26
CA PHE A 111 -21.44 6.68 -54.09
C PHE A 111 -22.14 7.77 -53.30
N GLY A 112 -22.45 7.53 -52.02
CA GLY A 112 -23.02 8.49 -51.10
C GLY A 112 -22.03 8.92 -50.03
N SER A 113 -22.57 9.25 -48.85
CA SER A 113 -21.80 9.69 -47.69
C SER A 113 -21.66 8.62 -46.61
N ASP A 114 -22.33 7.47 -46.77
CA ASP A 114 -22.31 6.41 -45.77
C ASP A 114 -20.93 5.74 -45.75
N LYS A 115 -20.59 5.12 -44.62
CA LYS A 115 -19.35 4.35 -44.50
C LYS A 115 -19.62 2.91 -44.85
N LEU A 116 -18.67 2.29 -45.57
CA LEU A 116 -18.66 0.84 -45.72
C LEU A 116 -18.61 0.20 -44.33
N GLN A 117 -19.55 -0.69 -44.05
CA GLN A 117 -19.48 -1.51 -42.85
C GLN A 117 -18.24 -2.40 -42.96
N VAL A 118 -17.37 -2.29 -41.95
CA VAL A 118 -16.28 -3.22 -41.75
C VAL A 118 -16.43 -3.73 -40.33
N ASP A 119 -16.64 -5.03 -40.15
CA ASP A 119 -16.69 -5.59 -38.81
C ASP A 119 -15.28 -5.55 -38.19
N THR A 120 -15.17 -5.34 -36.88
CA THR A 120 -13.86 -5.37 -36.19
C THR A 120 -13.12 -6.70 -36.38
N ARG A 121 -13.84 -7.77 -36.72
CA ARG A 121 -13.31 -9.09 -37.11
C ARG A 121 -12.69 -9.10 -38.51
N GLU A 122 -13.20 -8.27 -39.41
CA GLU A 122 -12.72 -8.06 -40.79
C GLU A 122 -11.65 -6.97 -40.86
N VAL A 123 -11.58 -6.10 -39.85
CA VAL A 123 -10.42 -5.24 -39.57
C VAL A 123 -9.27 -6.11 -39.05
N SER A 124 -8.65 -6.85 -39.97
CA SER A 124 -7.42 -7.62 -39.72
C SER A 124 -6.14 -6.75 -39.69
N GLY A 125 -6.28 -5.41 -39.78
CA GLY A 125 -5.20 -4.42 -39.70
C GLY A 125 -5.30 -3.51 -38.47
N THR A 126 -4.29 -2.66 -38.22
CA THR A 126 -4.07 -1.78 -37.04
C THR A 126 -5.15 -0.72 -36.77
N ALA A 127 -6.33 -0.83 -37.38
CA ALA A 127 -7.47 0.04 -37.15
C ALA A 127 -8.45 -0.55 -36.13
N GLN A 128 -7.99 -0.92 -34.93
CA GLN A 128 -8.89 -1.00 -33.78
C GLN A 128 -8.95 0.33 -33.04
N THR A 129 -9.16 1.47 -33.71
CA THR A 129 -8.01 2.31 -34.07
C THR A 129 -6.87 2.09 -33.09
N ALA A 130 -5.91 1.22 -33.43
CA ALA A 130 -4.99 0.69 -32.43
C ALA A 130 -4.07 1.76 -31.82
N ASN A 131 -4.05 2.97 -32.38
CA ASN A 131 -3.50 4.16 -31.74
C ASN A 131 -4.21 4.52 -30.43
N ASP A 132 -5.54 4.44 -30.37
CA ASP A 132 -6.31 4.91 -29.21
C ASP A 132 -6.18 3.93 -28.05
N ASN A 133 -6.36 2.64 -28.33
CA ASN A 133 -6.14 1.61 -27.31
C ASN A 133 -4.66 1.57 -26.85
N GLY A 134 -3.71 1.83 -27.74
CA GLY A 134 -2.28 1.93 -27.38
C GLY A 134 -1.96 3.18 -26.54
N ALA A 135 -2.58 4.31 -26.82
CA ALA A 135 -2.41 5.54 -26.05
C ALA A 135 -2.89 5.37 -24.60
N ASP A 136 -4.08 4.78 -24.42
CA ASP A 136 -4.67 4.56 -23.10
C ASP A 136 -3.86 3.55 -22.28
N ILE A 137 -3.43 2.46 -22.91
CA ILE A 137 -2.61 1.44 -22.25
C ILE A 137 -1.26 2.03 -21.82
N ASN A 138 -0.61 2.82 -22.67
CA ASN A 138 0.68 3.44 -22.34
C ASN A 138 0.58 4.43 -21.18
N ALA A 139 -0.48 5.24 -21.12
CA ALA A 139 -0.71 6.16 -20.01
C ALA A 139 -0.88 5.42 -18.68
N ILE A 140 -1.69 4.36 -18.66
CA ILE A 140 -1.94 3.56 -17.46
C ILE A 140 -0.67 2.87 -16.96
N LEU A 141 0.16 2.32 -17.86
CA LEU A 141 1.41 1.68 -17.48
C LEU A 141 2.42 2.68 -16.92
N ALA A 142 2.48 3.90 -17.46
CA ALA A 142 3.35 4.95 -16.96
C ALA A 142 3.04 5.31 -15.50
N ASP A 143 1.77 5.59 -15.20
CA ASP A 143 1.31 5.92 -13.84
C ASP A 143 1.52 4.76 -12.86
N THR A 144 1.23 3.53 -13.32
CA THR A 144 1.39 2.33 -12.49
C THR A 144 2.86 2.10 -12.13
N ASN A 145 3.78 2.29 -13.08
CA ASN A 145 5.21 2.15 -12.84
C ASN A 145 5.73 3.21 -11.88
N GLU A 146 5.25 4.45 -11.97
CA GLU A 146 5.63 5.52 -11.04
C GLU A 146 5.21 5.17 -9.60
N LEU A 147 3.96 4.70 -9.41
CA LEU A 147 3.46 4.32 -8.09
C LEU A 147 4.21 3.10 -7.51
N GLN A 148 4.51 2.11 -8.34
CA GLN A 148 5.21 0.91 -7.89
C GLN A 148 6.67 1.21 -7.53
N GLY A 149 7.37 2.03 -8.32
CA GLY A 149 8.73 2.45 -8.01
C GLY A 149 8.81 3.27 -6.71
N ASN A 150 7.83 4.13 -6.48
CA ASN A 150 7.84 5.02 -5.33
C ASN A 150 7.46 4.34 -4.00
N GLN A 151 6.74 3.21 -4.03
CA GLN A 151 6.34 2.49 -2.81
C GLN A 151 7.53 2.04 -1.95
N SER A 152 8.59 1.49 -2.55
CA SER A 152 9.77 1.07 -1.80
C SER A 152 10.57 2.27 -1.30
N ASN A 153 10.62 3.34 -2.10
CA ASN A 153 11.32 4.57 -1.73
C ASN A 153 10.64 5.26 -0.55
N TRP A 154 9.30 5.27 -0.45
CA TRP A 154 8.59 5.86 0.69
C TRP A 154 8.87 5.15 2.00
N LEU A 155 9.11 3.84 1.97
CA LEU A 155 9.43 3.05 3.16
C LEU A 155 10.84 3.34 3.70
N THR A 156 11.76 3.79 2.85
CA THR A 156 13.16 4.05 3.20
C THR A 156 13.58 5.51 3.07
N ALA A 157 12.66 6.39 2.65
CA ALA A 157 12.96 7.79 2.40
C ALA A 157 13.34 8.51 3.71
N THR A 158 14.59 8.95 3.77
CA THR A 158 15.09 9.79 4.87
C THR A 158 14.36 11.12 4.87
N GLY A 159 13.77 11.52 6.00
CA GLY A 159 13.01 12.78 6.15
C GLY A 159 11.52 12.58 6.38
N PHE A 160 10.99 11.38 6.11
CA PHE A 160 9.67 10.95 6.57
C PHE A 160 9.84 10.09 7.83
N SER A 161 9.03 10.34 8.86
CA SER A 161 9.02 9.50 10.07
C SER A 161 8.43 8.13 9.72
N THR A 162 9.29 7.14 9.47
CA THR A 162 8.91 5.71 9.42
C THR A 162 8.80 5.12 10.84
N HIS A 163 9.13 5.92 11.86
CA HIS A 163 9.03 5.59 13.27
C HIS A 163 7.60 5.80 13.78
N ASN A 164 6.99 4.76 14.35
CA ASN A 164 5.76 4.91 15.12
C ASN A 164 6.03 5.62 16.46
N ALA A 165 4.97 6.01 17.17
CA ALA A 165 5.11 6.65 18.48
C ALA A 165 5.91 5.78 19.46
N ALA A 166 5.79 4.45 19.44
CA ALA A 166 6.57 3.58 20.32
C ALA A 166 8.08 3.62 20.02
N ALA A 167 8.45 3.75 18.74
CA ALA A 167 9.84 3.80 18.31
C ALA A 167 10.56 5.01 18.93
N VAL A 168 9.90 6.17 19.03
CA VAL A 168 10.45 7.40 19.63
C VAL A 168 10.79 7.21 21.13
N TRP A 169 9.98 6.44 21.88
CA TRP A 169 10.23 6.16 23.30
C TRP A 169 11.14 4.95 23.52
N SER A 170 11.37 4.13 22.49
CA SER A 170 12.26 2.96 22.54
C SER A 170 13.74 3.28 22.28
N VAL A 171 14.06 4.47 21.76
CA VAL A 171 15.46 4.87 21.50
C VAL A 171 16.16 5.15 22.83
N GLY A 172 16.76 4.12 23.42
CA GLY A 172 17.34 4.10 24.77
C GLY A 172 18.54 5.03 25.00
N THR A 173 18.98 5.81 24.01
CA THR A 173 20.18 6.65 24.11
C THR A 173 19.89 8.12 24.50
N ARG A 174 18.65 8.49 24.86
CA ARG A 174 18.35 9.86 25.31
C ARG A 174 18.08 9.95 26.81
N THR A 175 18.89 10.78 27.47
CA THR A 175 18.89 11.19 28.89
C THR A 175 17.54 11.72 29.43
N LEU A 176 16.47 11.77 28.63
CA LEU A 176 15.17 12.33 29.02
C LEU A 176 14.21 11.32 29.69
N THR A 177 14.37 10.01 29.47
CA THR A 177 13.52 8.99 30.11
C THR A 177 14.15 8.35 31.34
N SER A 178 15.43 8.58 31.62
CA SER A 178 16.09 8.00 32.78
C SER A 178 16.33 9.03 33.88
N PHE A 179 15.24 9.42 34.56
CA PHE A 179 15.37 9.97 35.91
C PHE A 179 16.08 8.98 36.87
N GLY A 180 16.18 7.69 36.50
CA GLY A 180 16.82 6.64 37.31
C GLY A 180 18.36 6.58 37.23
N SER A 181 18.97 6.81 36.06
CA SER A 181 20.44 6.78 35.91
C SER A 181 21.08 7.95 36.64
N LEU A 182 20.55 9.17 36.48
CA LEU A 182 21.10 10.35 37.15
C LEU A 182 21.06 10.20 38.67
N VAL A 183 19.96 9.68 39.22
CA VAL A 183 19.83 9.44 40.66
C VAL A 183 20.75 8.33 41.13
N ALA A 184 20.91 7.25 40.36
CA ALA A 184 21.84 6.16 40.67
C ALA A 184 23.32 6.58 40.55
N ASP A 185 23.66 7.42 39.57
CA ASP A 185 25.01 7.97 39.36
C ASP A 185 25.37 8.94 40.48
N ILE A 186 24.42 9.81 40.90
CA ILE A 186 24.56 10.68 42.08
C ILE A 186 24.67 9.83 43.35
N ALA A 187 23.79 8.85 43.55
CA ALA A 187 23.81 8.00 44.74
C ALA A 187 25.12 7.20 44.81
N THR A 188 25.55 6.62 43.70
CA THR A 188 26.82 5.90 43.61
C THR A 188 27.96 6.84 43.91
N SER A 189 28.06 8.00 43.23
CA SER A 189 29.13 8.97 43.47
C SER A 189 29.16 9.48 44.93
N VAL A 190 28.01 9.72 45.56
CA VAL A 190 27.92 10.20 46.95
C VAL A 190 28.30 9.11 47.94
N TRP A 191 27.78 7.88 47.76
CA TRP A 191 28.02 6.77 48.67
C TRP A 191 29.38 6.09 48.45
N SER A 192 29.94 6.14 47.23
CA SER A 192 31.27 5.62 46.92
C SER A 192 32.39 6.58 47.34
N ALA A 193 32.17 7.90 47.22
CA ALA A 193 33.13 8.89 47.72
C ALA A 193 33.25 8.90 49.25
N VAL A 194 32.24 8.36 49.95
CA VAL A 194 32.15 8.37 51.40
C VAL A 194 31.85 6.96 51.90
N SER A 195 32.73 6.01 51.56
CA SER A 195 32.99 4.84 52.42
C SER A 195 33.63 5.32 53.74
N ARG A 196 32.89 6.15 54.49
CA ARG A 196 33.24 6.46 55.88
C ARG A 196 33.25 5.13 56.60
N THR A 197 34.30 4.94 57.38
CA THR A 197 34.60 3.90 58.38
C THR A 197 33.47 3.63 59.40
N LEU A 198 32.26 4.15 59.16
CA LEU A 198 31.08 4.02 60.00
C LEU A 198 30.29 2.73 59.73
N THR A 199 30.36 2.15 58.52
CA THR A 199 29.56 0.96 58.16
C THR A 199 30.38 -0.30 57.91
N ALA A 200 31.71 -0.19 57.81
CA ALA A 200 32.59 -1.29 57.44
C ALA A 200 33.03 -2.19 58.62
N GLY A 201 32.30 -2.22 59.74
CA GLY A 201 32.51 -3.17 60.84
C GLY A 201 33.85 -3.12 61.58
N THR A 202 34.81 -2.29 61.16
CA THR A 202 36.11 -2.14 61.85
C THR A 202 35.92 -1.49 63.22
N LYS A 203 35.01 -0.52 63.30
CA LYS A 203 34.62 0.08 64.58
C LYS A 203 33.91 -0.90 65.49
N ASP A 204 33.16 -1.88 64.97
CA ASP A 204 32.46 -2.82 65.84
C ASP A 204 33.44 -3.72 66.60
N SER A 205 34.53 -4.13 65.95
CA SER A 205 35.60 -4.89 66.62
C SER A 205 36.32 -4.03 67.66
N GLU A 206 36.64 -2.78 67.34
CA GLU A 206 37.24 -1.82 68.29
C GLU A 206 36.31 -1.48 69.45
N ILE A 207 35.01 -1.28 69.19
CA ILE A 207 33.95 -0.99 70.17
C ILE A 207 33.74 -2.21 71.06
N ASN A 208 33.71 -3.43 70.50
CA ASN A 208 33.62 -4.67 71.28
C ASN A 208 34.85 -4.84 72.17
N ALA A 209 36.04 -4.52 71.66
CA ALA A 209 37.28 -4.56 72.45
C ALA A 209 37.27 -3.51 73.57
N ILE A 210 36.82 -2.28 73.29
CA ILE A 210 36.65 -1.22 74.29
C ILE A 210 35.63 -1.68 75.34
N LYS A 211 34.44 -2.13 74.92
CA LYS A 211 33.39 -2.64 75.80
C LYS A 211 33.89 -3.77 76.70
N ALA A 212 34.65 -4.72 76.16
CA ALA A 212 35.24 -5.79 76.98
C ALA A 212 36.22 -5.27 78.05
N LYS A 213 36.84 -4.11 77.84
CA LYS A 213 37.65 -3.44 78.86
C LYS A 213 36.79 -2.65 79.84
N THR A 214 35.78 -1.91 79.36
CA THR A 214 34.88 -1.11 80.22
C THR A 214 33.98 -1.98 81.09
N ASP A 215 33.51 -3.13 80.60
CA ASP A 215 32.69 -4.09 81.38
C ASP A 215 33.47 -4.69 82.54
N ARG A 216 34.81 -4.64 82.51
CA ARG A 216 35.67 -5.03 83.65
C ARG A 216 35.82 -3.91 84.68
N LEU A 217 35.37 -2.70 84.36
CA LEU A 217 35.28 -1.57 85.29
C LEU A 217 33.92 -1.64 86.00
N ASN A 218 33.72 -2.69 86.79
CA ASN A 218 32.51 -2.85 87.58
C ASN A 218 32.63 -2.03 88.88
N PHE A 219 31.95 -0.89 88.95
CA PHE A 219 31.86 -0.06 90.15
C PHE A 219 30.50 -0.34 90.81
N ASP A 220 30.50 -0.86 92.03
CA ASP A 220 29.26 -1.07 92.80
C ASP A 220 29.12 0.07 93.82
N GLY A 221 28.00 0.81 93.75
CA GLY A 221 27.74 2.00 94.58
C GLY A 221 28.34 3.33 94.05
N ASP A 222 28.33 4.36 94.90
CA ASP A 222 28.74 5.74 94.56
C ASP A 222 30.27 5.99 94.61
N ASP A 223 31.10 4.94 94.80
CA ASP A 223 32.52 5.11 95.09
C ASP A 223 33.45 4.56 93.99
N VAL A 224 34.28 5.45 93.41
CA VAL A 224 35.50 5.14 92.64
C VAL A 224 36.69 5.35 93.58
N LYS A 225 36.68 4.67 94.74
CA LYS A 225 37.84 4.62 95.64
C LYS A 225 38.25 3.18 95.84
N ALA A 226 39.56 2.98 95.77
CA ALA A 226 40.22 1.76 96.22
C ALA A 226 40.13 1.65 97.76
N THR A 227 38.94 1.38 98.29
CA THR A 227 38.75 0.98 99.69
C THR A 227 38.47 -0.52 99.73
N LEU A 228 39.23 -1.22 100.57
CA LEU A 228 39.15 -2.68 100.72
C LEU A 228 37.88 -2.98 101.54
N ASP A 229 36.73 -3.00 100.89
CA ASP A 229 35.42 -3.05 101.52
C ASP A 229 35.04 -4.49 101.91
N GLY A 230 35.71 -4.99 102.94
CA GLY A 230 35.42 -6.28 103.56
C GLY A 230 36.10 -7.48 102.89
N GLU A 231 36.96 -7.26 101.90
CA GLU A 231 37.77 -8.31 101.29
C GLU A 231 39.01 -8.64 102.13
N SER A 232 39.31 -9.94 102.25
CA SER A 232 40.41 -10.43 103.08
C SER A 232 41.77 -10.01 102.51
N VAL A 233 42.42 -9.04 103.17
CA VAL A 233 43.80 -8.66 102.88
C VAL A 233 44.74 -9.73 103.43
N THR A 234 45.33 -10.53 102.55
CA THR A 234 46.33 -11.53 102.94
C THR A 234 47.72 -10.89 102.96
N THR A 235 48.27 -10.67 104.14
CA THR A 235 49.69 -10.31 104.31
C THR A 235 50.55 -11.57 104.35
N ASP A 236 51.83 -11.48 104.02
CA ASP A 236 52.73 -12.64 104.07
C ASP A 236 53.09 -13.04 105.52
N ALA A 237 53.66 -14.24 105.66
CA ALA A 237 54.05 -14.77 106.96
C ALA A 237 55.14 -13.93 107.65
N ALA A 238 55.99 -13.25 106.87
CA ALA A 238 57.04 -12.40 107.38
C ALA A 238 56.44 -11.17 108.10
N SER A 239 55.50 -10.48 107.44
CA SER A 239 54.81 -9.31 107.99
C SER A 239 54.07 -9.65 109.29
N ARG A 240 53.40 -10.80 109.36
CA ARG A 240 52.72 -11.23 110.60
C ARG A 240 53.69 -11.57 111.73
N THR A 241 54.87 -12.11 111.41
CA THR A 241 55.87 -12.49 112.42
C THR A 241 56.53 -11.27 113.03
N ALA A 242 56.85 -10.26 112.22
CA ALA A 242 57.42 -9.00 112.68
C ALA A 242 56.50 -8.24 113.66
N SER A 243 55.18 -8.39 113.52
CA SER A 243 54.19 -7.70 114.35
C SER A 243 53.76 -8.46 115.61
N LYS A 244 54.32 -9.64 115.91
CA LYS A 244 54.00 -10.37 117.16
C LYS A 244 54.69 -9.71 118.36
N ALA A 245 53.95 -9.46 119.44
CA ALA A 245 54.51 -9.00 120.71
C ALA A 245 55.28 -10.14 121.42
N ASP A 246 56.45 -9.86 121.99
CA ASP A 246 57.19 -10.81 122.84
C ASP A 246 56.62 -10.81 124.27
N VAL A 247 56.06 -11.95 124.68
CA VAL A 247 55.43 -12.16 126.00
C VAL A 247 56.23 -13.12 126.88
N SER A 248 57.45 -13.48 126.48
CA SER A 248 58.30 -14.45 127.19
C SER A 248 58.71 -14.00 128.60
N GLY A 249 58.69 -12.70 128.87
CA GLY A 249 59.01 -12.11 130.19
C GLY A 249 57.88 -12.07 131.21
N LEU A 250 56.66 -12.54 130.87
CA LEU A 250 55.54 -12.56 131.81
C LEU A 250 55.70 -13.72 132.81
N ALA A 251 55.59 -13.43 134.12
CA ALA A 251 55.71 -14.44 135.16
C ALA A 251 54.68 -15.56 135.00
N THR A 252 55.11 -16.81 135.13
CA THR A 252 54.21 -17.98 135.03
C THR A 252 53.39 -18.14 136.32
N GLN A 253 52.22 -18.76 136.24
CA GLN A 253 51.37 -19.02 137.42
C GLN A 253 52.14 -19.75 138.54
N ALA A 254 53.03 -20.70 138.17
CA ALA A 254 53.91 -21.38 139.11
C ALA A 254 54.87 -20.43 139.86
N SER A 255 55.33 -19.36 139.20
CA SER A 255 56.15 -18.32 139.80
C SER A 255 55.36 -17.49 140.82
N VAL A 256 54.06 -17.26 140.55
CA VAL A 256 53.15 -16.56 141.47
C VAL A 256 52.83 -17.41 142.70
N ASP A 257 52.64 -18.72 142.51
CA ASP A 257 52.26 -19.65 143.58
C ASP A 257 53.38 -19.88 144.62
N LEU A 258 54.64 -19.64 144.24
CA LEU A 258 55.82 -19.76 145.12
C LEU A 258 56.02 -18.55 146.06
N ILE A 259 55.25 -17.48 145.91
CA ILE A 259 55.33 -16.32 146.79
C ILE A 259 54.81 -16.73 148.18
N PRO A 260 55.65 -16.75 149.24
CA PRO A 260 55.25 -17.30 150.54
C PRO A 260 54.07 -16.53 151.15
N LYS A 261 53.02 -17.25 151.54
CA LYS A 261 51.87 -16.67 152.24
C LYS A 261 52.28 -16.31 153.68
N LYS A 262 51.97 -15.10 154.13
CA LYS A 262 52.28 -14.59 155.48
C LYS A 262 51.64 -15.49 156.57
N PRO A 263 52.39 -15.96 157.59
CA PRO A 263 51.82 -16.82 158.64
C PRO A 263 50.82 -16.05 159.51
N SER A 264 49.74 -16.73 159.92
CA SER A 264 48.70 -16.21 160.81
C SER A 264 49.22 -16.09 162.26
N LYS A 265 48.93 -14.96 162.90
CA LYS A 265 49.37 -14.65 164.28
C LYS A 265 48.53 -15.47 165.29
N PRO A 266 49.11 -16.02 166.37
CA PRO A 266 48.43 -16.94 167.28
C PRO A 266 47.31 -16.27 168.08
N GLU A 267 46.27 -17.08 168.36
CA GLU A 267 45.12 -16.75 169.19
C GLU A 267 45.51 -16.75 170.68
N PHE A 268 45.09 -15.71 171.40
CA PHE A 268 44.85 -15.71 172.85
C PHE A 268 43.44 -15.15 173.07
#